data_AF-A0A1C4VTC2-F1
#
_entry.id   AF-A0A1C4VTC2-F1
#
_cell.length_a   1.000
_cell.length_b   1.000
_cell.length_c   1.000
_cell.angle_alpha   90.00
_cell.angle_beta   90.00
_cell.angle_gamma   90.00
#
_symmetry.space_group_name_H-M   'P 1'
#
loop_
_entity.id
_entity.type
_entity.pdbx_description
1 polymer ?
#
loop_
_entity_poly.entity_id
_entity_poly.type
_entity_poly.pdbx_seq_one_letter_code
_entity_poly.pdbx_strand_id
1 'polypeptide(L)'
;MGVVVAWGLVAGLHLFGLKLANLWLFGLLLTGLGWLVAVAVTGIALVALWRRGRSVPALSLVLVPGVLAPVAIVAVDWTSTFVHSFYRLHRADFQAAAALADQVTARYGDRYGQVLPKDLGHLSSKGRAVRIGAEGSGPAGILLPVRVGIPDGAAGYAYFADTPGDTSFDCFADPCRVRWSLGDGWYWLD
;
A
#
# COMPACT_ATOMS: atom_id res chain seq x y z
N MET A 1 -4.13 -13.57 24.57
CA MET A 1 -4.78 -12.92 23.41
C MET A 1 -4.30 -11.49 23.17
N GLY A 2 -4.22 -10.60 24.17
CA GLY A 2 -3.88 -9.18 23.94
C GLY A 2 -2.59 -8.91 23.15
N VAL A 3 -1.51 -9.68 23.39
CA VAL A 3 -0.23 -9.54 22.68
C VAL A 3 -0.38 -9.86 21.19
N VAL A 4 -1.03 -10.98 20.85
CA VAL A 4 -1.25 -11.40 19.46
C VAL A 4 -2.11 -10.37 18.72
N VAL A 5 -3.16 -9.87 19.35
CA VAL A 5 -4.03 -8.82 18.76
C VAL A 5 -3.24 -7.55 18.51
N ALA A 6 -2.41 -7.10 19.46
CA ALA A 6 -1.61 -5.89 19.30
C ALA A 6 -0.61 -6.01 18.14
N TRP A 7 0.08 -7.14 18.01
CA TRP A 7 0.97 -7.39 16.88
C TRP A 7 0.23 -7.56 15.55
N GLY A 8 -0.97 -8.14 15.56
CA GLY A 8 -1.85 -8.19 14.39
C GLY A 8 -2.26 -6.81 13.89
N LEU A 9 -2.49 -5.86 14.80
CA LEU A 9 -2.75 -4.46 14.43
C LEU A 9 -1.54 -3.82 13.75
N VAL A 10 -0.32 -4.05 14.27
CA VAL A 10 0.92 -3.55 13.64
C VAL A 10 1.09 -4.11 12.24
N ALA A 11 0.89 -5.43 12.06
CA ALA A 11 0.92 -6.06 10.74
C ALA A 11 -0.12 -5.44 9.78
N GLY A 12 -1.34 -5.18 10.26
CA GLY A 12 -2.37 -4.48 9.50
C GLY A 12 -1.95 -3.07 9.09
N LEU A 13 -1.34 -2.29 9.99
CA LEU A 13 -0.83 -0.95 9.67
C LEU A 13 0.21 -0.99 8.56
N HIS A 14 1.11 -1.97 8.56
CA HIS A 14 2.09 -2.16 7.48
C HIS A 14 1.44 -2.59 6.16
N LEU A 15 0.48 -3.52 6.21
CA LEU A 15 -0.27 -3.95 5.03
C LEU A 15 -0.98 -2.77 4.34
N PHE A 16 -1.55 -1.84 5.11
CA PHE A 16 -2.20 -0.64 4.60
C PHE A 16 -1.25 0.59 4.53
N GLY A 17 0.06 0.37 4.66
CA GLY A 17 1.06 1.44 4.72
C GLY A 17 1.01 2.38 3.52
N LEU A 18 0.79 1.86 2.31
CA LEU A 18 0.64 2.68 1.10
C LEU A 18 -0.55 3.65 1.17
N LYS A 19 -1.67 3.22 1.75
CA LYS A 19 -2.85 4.09 1.91
C LYS A 19 -2.64 5.08 3.06
N LEU A 20 -2.04 4.64 4.16
CA LEU A 20 -1.70 5.48 5.31
C LEU A 20 -0.65 6.55 4.96
N ALA A 21 0.23 6.29 4.00
CA ALA A 21 1.21 7.27 3.52
C ALA A 21 0.54 8.55 2.99
N ASN A 22 -0.70 8.47 2.48
CA ASN A 22 -1.47 9.64 2.08
C ASN A 22 -1.87 10.55 3.26
N LEU A 23 -1.80 10.06 4.51
CA LEU A 23 -2.00 10.84 5.73
C LEU A 23 -0.72 11.53 6.21
N TRP A 24 0.39 11.38 5.49
CA TRP A 24 1.69 11.98 5.79
C TRP A 24 2.14 11.73 7.23
N LEU A 25 2.43 12.79 8.00
CA LEU A 25 2.90 12.71 9.38
C LEU A 25 1.94 11.93 10.28
N PHE A 26 0.63 11.99 10.03
CA PHE A 26 -0.34 11.20 10.79
C PHE A 26 -0.19 9.70 10.54
N GLY A 27 0.15 9.28 9.32
CA GLY A 27 0.44 7.87 9.01
C GLY A 27 1.66 7.33 9.76
N LEU A 28 2.72 8.16 9.87
CA LEU A 28 3.90 7.83 10.68
C LEU A 28 3.57 7.75 12.17
N LEU A 29 2.79 8.70 12.69
CA LEU A 29 2.35 8.69 14.09
C LEU A 29 1.50 7.46 14.40
N LEU A 30 0.54 7.10 13.54
CA LEU A 30 -0.30 5.92 13.73
C LEU A 30 0.53 4.63 13.73
N THR A 31 1.47 4.50 12.79
CA THR A 31 2.37 3.34 12.74
C THR A 31 3.25 3.28 13.99
N GLY A 32 3.87 4.39 14.38
CA GLY A 32 4.71 4.47 15.59
C GLY A 32 3.94 4.16 16.87
N LEU A 33 2.73 4.71 17.02
CA LEU A 33 1.84 4.41 18.15
C LEU A 33 1.44 2.94 18.18
N GLY A 34 1.16 2.32 17.03
CA GLY A 34 0.88 0.88 16.93
C GLY A 34 2.02 0.04 17.51
N TRP A 35 3.26 0.36 17.11
CA TRP A 35 4.47 -0.30 17.65
C TRP A 35 4.61 -0.09 19.16
N LEU A 36 4.47 1.15 19.64
CA LEU A 36 4.58 1.47 21.06
C LEU A 36 3.56 0.70 21.90
N VAL A 37 2.30 0.64 21.44
CA VAL A 37 1.25 -0.12 22.11
C VAL A 37 1.57 -1.61 22.13
N ALA A 38 2.02 -2.21 21.02
CA ALA A 38 2.37 -3.62 20.97
C ALA A 38 3.53 -3.99 21.91
N VAL A 39 4.57 -3.16 21.95
CA VAL A 39 5.70 -3.32 22.88
C VAL A 39 5.24 -3.15 24.33
N ALA A 40 4.44 -2.12 24.63
CA ALA A 40 3.93 -1.88 25.97
C ALA A 40 3.03 -3.02 26.47
N VAL A 41 2.10 -3.51 25.65
CA VAL A 41 1.23 -4.66 25.98
C VAL A 41 2.06 -5.92 26.24
N THR A 42 3.10 -6.15 25.42
CA THR A 42 4.03 -7.26 25.63
C THR A 42 4.77 -7.12 26.97
N GLY A 43 5.34 -5.94 27.26
CA GLY A 43 6.04 -5.67 28.51
C GLY A 43 5.15 -5.81 29.75
N ILE A 44 3.94 -5.25 29.72
CA ILE A 44 2.96 -5.36 30.81
C ILE A 44 2.57 -6.83 31.05
N ALA A 45 2.33 -7.59 29.98
CA ALA A 45 2.01 -9.01 30.08
C ALA A 45 3.16 -9.81 30.71
N LEU A 46 4.41 -9.53 30.33
CA LEU A 46 5.60 -10.15 30.94
C LEU A 46 5.71 -9.83 32.43
N VAL A 47 5.56 -8.56 32.81
CA VAL A 47 5.62 -8.13 34.22
C VAL A 47 4.49 -8.77 35.03
N ALA A 48 3.26 -8.81 34.50
CA ALA A 48 2.12 -9.41 35.17
C ALA A 48 2.31 -10.92 35.39
N LEU A 49 2.82 -11.63 34.38
CA LEU A 49 3.14 -13.06 34.50
C LEU A 49 4.27 -13.30 35.49
N TRP A 50 5.31 -12.47 35.46
CA TRP A 50 6.43 -12.59 36.39
C TRP A 50 5.97 -12.41 37.85
N ARG A 51 5.06 -11.46 38.11
CA ARG A 51 4.49 -11.22 39.44
C ARG A 51 3.52 -12.30 39.94
N ARG A 52 2.86 -13.04 39.04
CA ARG A 52 1.85 -14.07 39.38
C ARG A 52 2.42 -15.49 39.57
N GLY A 53 3.73 -15.65 39.45
CA GLY A 53 4.41 -16.95 39.51
C GLY A 53 4.91 -17.38 38.13
N ARG A 54 6.17 -17.83 38.09
CA ARG A 54 6.94 -18.14 36.88
C ARG A 54 6.50 -19.45 36.21
N SER A 55 5.30 -19.47 35.67
CA SER A 55 4.87 -20.55 34.77
C SER A 55 5.60 -20.41 33.43
N VAL A 56 6.59 -21.27 33.19
CA VAL A 56 7.37 -21.36 31.93
C VAL A 56 6.46 -21.37 30.69
N PRO A 57 5.41 -22.19 30.60
CA PRO A 57 4.55 -22.19 29.41
C PRO A 57 3.81 -20.85 29.20
N ALA A 58 3.42 -20.16 30.28
CA ALA A 58 2.75 -18.87 30.16
C ALA A 58 3.72 -17.77 29.69
N LEU A 59 4.97 -17.81 30.12
CA LEU A 59 6.04 -16.92 29.63
C LEU A 59 6.34 -17.15 28.15
N SER A 60 6.43 -18.40 27.70
CA SER A 60 6.63 -18.73 26.28
C SER A 60 5.51 -18.17 25.39
N LEU A 61 4.24 -18.22 25.83
CA LEU A 61 3.10 -17.68 25.09
C LEU A 61 3.13 -16.16 24.87
N VAL A 62 3.93 -15.42 25.65
CA VAL A 62 4.11 -13.97 25.49
C VAL A 62 5.41 -13.64 24.77
N LEU A 63 6.51 -14.30 25.14
CA LEU A 63 7.83 -14.05 24.57
C LEU A 63 7.90 -14.45 23.10
N VAL A 64 7.34 -15.61 22.73
CA VAL A 64 7.41 -16.10 21.35
C VAL A 64 6.73 -15.13 20.38
N PRO A 65 5.46 -14.71 20.58
CA PRO A 65 4.86 -13.67 19.74
C PRO A 65 5.58 -12.31 19.88
N GLY A 66 5.99 -11.93 21.09
CA GLY A 66 6.66 -10.66 21.36
C GLY A 66 7.99 -10.48 20.63
N VAL A 67 8.68 -11.57 20.29
CA VAL A 67 9.95 -11.56 19.54
C VAL A 67 9.75 -11.93 18.07
N LEU A 68 8.96 -12.96 17.76
CA LEU A 68 8.82 -13.41 16.37
C LEU A 68 7.96 -12.46 15.53
N ALA A 69 6.90 -11.88 16.11
CA ALA A 69 6.03 -10.98 15.36
C ALA A 69 6.76 -9.74 14.81
N PRO A 70 7.56 -8.97 15.58
CA PRO A 70 8.27 -7.83 15.02
C PRO A 70 9.27 -8.21 13.94
N VAL A 71 9.99 -9.33 14.11
CA VAL A 71 10.92 -9.84 13.10
C VAL A 71 10.18 -10.19 11.81
N ALA A 72 9.08 -10.94 11.91
CA ALA A 72 8.27 -11.31 10.77
C ALA A 72 7.67 -10.08 10.07
N ILE A 73 7.21 -9.09 10.84
CA ILE A 73 6.66 -7.84 10.28
C ILE A 73 7.73 -7.08 9.51
N VAL A 74 8.94 -6.92 10.04
CA VAL A 74 9.99 -6.15 9.35
C VAL A 74 10.56 -6.91 8.14
N ALA A 75 10.53 -8.25 8.15
CA ALA A 75 11.07 -9.07 7.08
C ALA A 75 10.18 -9.14 5.82
N VAL A 76 8.91 -8.74 5.89
CA VAL A 76 7.95 -8.84 4.79
C VAL A 76 7.96 -7.58 3.93
N ASP A 77 8.03 -7.75 2.59
CA ASP A 77 7.71 -6.67 1.65
C ASP A 77 6.19 -6.46 1.60
N TRP A 78 5.69 -5.64 2.52
CA TRP A 78 4.27 -5.32 2.64
C TRP A 78 3.73 -4.58 1.42
N THR A 79 4.56 -3.79 0.75
CA THR A 79 4.19 -3.10 -0.49
C THR A 79 3.87 -4.12 -1.56
N SER A 80 4.78 -5.06 -1.82
CA SER A 80 4.54 -6.14 -2.79
C SER A 80 3.32 -6.97 -2.41
N THR A 81 3.19 -7.32 -1.12
CA THR A 81 2.06 -8.11 -0.61
C THR A 81 0.72 -7.40 -0.85
N PHE A 82 0.64 -6.11 -0.52
CA PHE A 82 -0.54 -5.29 -0.77
C PHE A 82 -0.85 -5.21 -2.26
N VAL A 83 0.14 -4.86 -3.08
CA VAL A 83 -0.04 -4.63 -4.53
C VAL A 83 -0.60 -5.88 -5.22
N HIS A 84 0.04 -7.03 -5.01
CA HIS A 84 -0.39 -8.27 -5.67
C HIS A 84 -1.71 -8.79 -5.11
N SER A 85 -1.93 -8.71 -3.79
CA SER A 85 -3.16 -9.22 -3.17
C SER A 85 -4.36 -8.35 -3.56
N PHE A 86 -4.20 -7.02 -3.55
CA PHE A 86 -5.26 -6.09 -3.91
C PHE A 86 -5.63 -6.21 -5.39
N TYR A 87 -4.65 -6.33 -6.29
CA TYR A 87 -4.91 -6.60 -7.70
C TYR A 87 -5.66 -7.91 -7.92
N ARG A 88 -5.22 -9.01 -7.30
CA ARG A 88 -5.88 -10.32 -7.43
C ARG A 88 -7.32 -10.30 -6.93
N LEU A 89 -7.55 -9.65 -5.79
CA LEU A 89 -8.88 -9.56 -5.17
C LEU A 89 -9.86 -8.75 -6.02
N HIS A 90 -9.38 -7.69 -6.69
CA HIS A 90 -10.22 -6.78 -7.48
C HIS A 90 -9.97 -6.92 -8.99
N ARG A 91 -9.50 -8.09 -9.46
CA ARG A 91 -9.06 -8.27 -10.85
C ARG A 91 -10.15 -7.91 -11.86
N ALA A 92 -11.41 -8.20 -11.56
CA ALA A 92 -12.56 -7.84 -12.40
C ALA A 92 -12.75 -6.31 -12.50
N ASP A 93 -12.58 -5.58 -11.40
CA ASP A 93 -12.70 -4.12 -11.36
C ASP A 93 -11.54 -3.46 -12.13
N PHE A 94 -10.33 -4.03 -12.06
CA PHE A 94 -9.21 -3.63 -12.90
C PHE A 94 -9.49 -3.84 -14.39
N GLN A 95 -10.12 -4.95 -14.77
CA GLN A 95 -10.55 -5.16 -16.17
C GLN A 95 -11.60 -4.14 -16.62
N ALA A 96 -12.56 -3.82 -15.76
CA ALA A 96 -13.55 -2.78 -16.03
C ALA A 96 -12.90 -1.39 -16.18
N ALA A 97 -11.93 -1.05 -15.34
CA ALA A 97 -11.17 0.19 -15.45
C ALA A 97 -10.35 0.25 -16.74
N ALA A 98 -9.74 -0.86 -17.17
CA ALA A 98 -8.99 -0.95 -18.42
C ALA A 98 -9.89 -0.71 -19.64
N ALA A 99 -11.12 -1.22 -19.64
CA ALA A 99 -12.10 -0.98 -20.71
C ALA A 99 -12.50 0.50 -20.85
N LEU A 100 -12.25 1.32 -19.82
CA LEU A 100 -12.51 2.76 -19.82
C LEU A 100 -11.24 3.58 -20.12
N ALA A 101 -10.09 2.95 -20.36
CA ALA A 101 -8.81 3.66 -20.46
C ALA A 101 -8.75 4.70 -21.59
N ASP A 102 -9.39 4.42 -22.72
CA ASP A 102 -9.48 5.36 -23.86
C ASP A 102 -10.41 6.55 -23.59
N GLN A 103 -11.30 6.43 -22.60
CA GLN A 103 -12.21 7.49 -22.19
C GLN A 103 -11.58 8.43 -21.15
N VAL A 104 -10.41 8.07 -20.61
CA VAL A 104 -9.68 8.93 -19.67
C VAL A 104 -8.93 9.98 -20.47
N THR A 105 -9.27 11.25 -20.31
CA THR A 105 -8.62 12.35 -21.05
C THR A 105 -7.76 13.25 -20.15
N ALA A 106 -8.03 13.26 -18.85
CA ALA A 106 -7.34 14.11 -17.89
C ALA A 106 -5.84 13.78 -17.82
N ARG A 107 -4.99 14.81 -17.93
CA ARG A 107 -3.54 14.71 -17.80
C ARG A 107 -3.08 15.19 -16.42
N TYR A 108 -1.80 14.95 -16.13
CA TYR A 108 -1.14 15.60 -15.00
C TYR A 108 -1.24 17.12 -15.14
N GLY A 109 -1.62 17.82 -14.06
CA GLY A 109 -1.94 19.25 -14.06
C GLY A 109 -3.44 19.59 -14.11
N ASP A 110 -4.29 18.66 -14.57
CA ASP A 110 -5.77 18.78 -14.51
C ASP A 110 -6.28 18.44 -13.10
N ARG A 111 -5.71 19.20 -12.15
CA ARG A 111 -5.63 19.15 -10.68
C ARG A 111 -5.89 17.89 -9.87
N TYR A 112 -6.66 16.88 -10.29
CA TYR A 112 -6.77 15.60 -9.59
C TYR A 112 -7.12 14.40 -10.50
N GLY A 113 -7.10 14.56 -11.83
CA GLY A 113 -7.46 13.49 -12.77
C GLY A 113 -8.96 13.32 -12.96
N GLN A 114 -9.35 12.37 -13.80
CA GLN A 114 -10.74 12.07 -14.12
C GLN A 114 -11.38 11.22 -13.02
N VAL A 115 -12.59 11.57 -12.59
CA VAL A 115 -13.33 10.79 -11.60
C VAL A 115 -13.74 9.45 -12.20
N LEU A 116 -13.42 8.37 -11.50
CA LEU A 116 -13.86 7.03 -11.87
C LEU A 116 -15.34 6.83 -11.54
N PRO A 117 -16.02 5.91 -12.22
CA PRO A 117 -17.29 5.37 -11.75
C PRO A 117 -17.23 4.98 -10.28
N LYS A 118 -18.33 5.17 -9.54
CA LYS A 118 -18.37 5.07 -8.07
C LYS A 118 -17.91 3.69 -7.57
N ASP A 119 -18.29 2.65 -8.30
CA ASP A 119 -17.89 1.26 -8.09
C ASP A 119 -16.38 1.04 -8.26
N LEU A 120 -15.72 1.74 -9.18
CA LEU A 120 -14.28 1.64 -9.44
C LEU A 120 -13.42 2.62 -8.61
N GLY A 121 -14.05 3.56 -7.91
CA GLY A 121 -13.35 4.59 -7.16
C GLY A 121 -12.39 4.05 -6.08
N HIS A 122 -12.64 2.85 -5.56
CA HIS A 122 -11.80 2.22 -4.53
C HIS A 122 -10.40 1.81 -5.04
N LEU A 123 -10.22 1.67 -6.36
CA LEU A 123 -8.95 1.30 -6.99
C LEU A 123 -7.88 2.40 -6.87
N SER A 124 -8.29 3.65 -6.66
CA SER A 124 -7.41 4.81 -6.47
C SER A 124 -7.57 5.39 -5.05
N SER A 125 -6.56 6.11 -4.54
CA SER A 125 -6.65 6.84 -3.27
C SER A 125 -7.71 7.94 -3.27
N LYS A 126 -8.01 8.52 -4.43
CA LYS A 126 -9.01 9.60 -4.58
C LYS A 126 -10.16 9.22 -5.51
N GLY A 127 -10.22 7.97 -5.96
CA GLY A 127 -11.20 7.51 -6.96
C GLY A 127 -11.02 8.17 -8.32
N ARG A 128 -9.76 8.38 -8.73
CA ARG A 128 -9.43 9.11 -9.96
C ARG A 128 -8.39 8.37 -10.79
N ALA A 129 -8.46 8.57 -12.10
CA ALA A 129 -7.50 8.08 -13.07
C ALA A 129 -6.88 9.27 -13.81
N VAL A 130 -5.62 9.12 -14.22
CA VAL A 130 -4.92 10.10 -15.05
C VAL A 130 -4.30 9.41 -16.25
N ARG A 131 -4.19 10.11 -17.38
CA ARG A 131 -3.36 9.64 -18.48
C ARG A 131 -1.89 9.72 -18.10
N ILE A 132 -1.15 8.67 -18.39
CA ILE A 132 0.30 8.57 -18.15
C ILE A 132 0.99 8.11 -19.44
N GLY A 133 2.21 8.59 -19.66
CA GLY A 133 3.05 8.22 -20.80
C GLY A 133 4.51 8.23 -20.37
N ALA A 134 5.36 7.59 -21.17
CA ALA A 134 6.79 7.65 -20.91
C ALA A 134 7.28 9.09 -21.12
N GLU A 135 8.27 9.50 -20.33
CA GLU A 135 8.77 10.88 -20.33
C GLU A 135 9.18 11.33 -21.74
N GLY A 136 8.65 12.47 -22.19
CA GLY A 136 8.89 12.99 -23.55
C GLY A 136 8.11 12.30 -24.68
N SER A 137 7.41 11.20 -24.40
CA SER A 137 6.44 10.58 -25.30
C SER A 137 5.02 10.88 -24.81
N GLY A 138 4.07 11.07 -25.72
CA GLY A 138 2.69 11.38 -25.34
C GLY A 138 2.04 10.32 -24.41
N PRO A 139 0.87 10.61 -23.84
CA PRO A 139 0.19 9.69 -22.93
C PRO A 139 -0.15 8.34 -23.60
N ALA A 140 0.37 7.24 -23.06
CA ALA A 140 0.27 5.88 -23.61
C ALA A 140 -0.65 4.95 -22.79
N GLY A 141 -1.08 5.36 -21.60
CA GLY A 141 -1.91 4.54 -20.72
C GLY A 141 -2.64 5.36 -19.67
N ILE A 142 -3.20 4.67 -18.67
CA ILE A 142 -3.81 5.29 -17.50
C ILE A 142 -3.08 4.87 -16.22
N LEU A 143 -3.00 5.78 -15.25
CA LEU A 143 -2.54 5.51 -13.90
C LEU A 143 -3.72 5.68 -12.94
N LEU A 144 -3.83 4.73 -12.01
CA LEU A 144 -4.70 4.73 -10.83
C LEU A 144 -3.82 4.97 -9.59
N PRO A 145 -3.66 6.23 -9.14
CA PRO A 145 -2.78 6.53 -8.02
C PRO A 145 -3.30 5.91 -6.73
N VAL A 146 -2.45 5.19 -6.00
CA VAL A 146 -2.75 4.60 -4.68
C VAL A 146 -2.06 5.38 -3.57
N ARG A 147 -0.86 5.91 -3.84
CA ARG A 147 -0.14 6.87 -3.02
C ARG A 147 0.05 8.13 -3.84
N VAL A 148 -0.24 9.28 -3.25
CA VAL A 148 0.13 10.59 -3.78
C VAL A 148 0.97 11.26 -2.70
N GLY A 149 2.21 11.57 -3.01
CA GLY A 149 3.12 12.29 -2.13
C GLY A 149 2.68 13.75 -1.97
N ILE A 150 3.22 14.37 -0.92
CA ILE A 150 3.06 15.80 -0.69
C ILE A 150 4.50 16.33 -0.47
N PRO A 151 5.00 17.28 -1.29
CA PRO A 151 4.28 18.07 -2.29
C PRO A 151 3.95 17.33 -3.60
N ASP A 152 4.80 16.41 -4.05
CA ASP A 152 4.76 15.78 -5.37
C ASP A 152 4.95 14.25 -5.28
N GLY A 153 4.81 13.58 -6.43
CA GLY A 153 5.06 12.15 -6.60
C GLY A 153 3.81 11.27 -6.44
N ALA A 154 3.79 10.13 -7.15
CA ALA A 154 2.73 9.14 -7.06
C ALA A 154 3.25 7.73 -7.26
N ALA A 155 2.55 6.77 -6.65
CA ALA A 155 2.71 5.35 -6.94
C ALA A 155 1.33 4.71 -7.10
N GLY A 156 1.20 3.76 -8.01
CA GLY A 156 -0.10 3.20 -8.34
C GLY A 156 -0.09 2.16 -9.43
N TYR A 157 -1.30 1.73 -9.78
CA TYR A 157 -1.53 0.76 -10.84
C TYR A 157 -1.65 1.47 -12.17
N ALA A 158 -0.82 1.11 -13.14
CA ALA A 158 -0.89 1.64 -14.49
C ALA A 158 -1.37 0.56 -15.46
N TYR A 159 -2.27 0.94 -16.36
CA TYR A 159 -2.69 0.11 -17.47
C TYR A 159 -2.11 0.65 -18.78
N PHE A 160 -1.48 -0.22 -19.54
CA PHE A 160 -0.97 0.04 -20.88
C PHE A 160 -1.52 -1.02 -21.84
N ALA A 161 -1.95 -0.59 -23.03
CA ALA A 161 -2.42 -1.50 -24.07
C ALA A 161 -1.26 -2.36 -24.61
N ASP A 162 -0.08 -1.75 -24.73
CA ASP A 162 1.17 -2.40 -25.11
C ASP A 162 2.09 -2.53 -23.89
N THR A 163 3.00 -3.52 -23.94
CA THR A 163 4.01 -3.68 -22.89
C THR A 163 4.91 -2.44 -22.84
N PRO A 164 4.98 -1.73 -21.70
CA PRO A 164 5.89 -0.60 -21.54
C PRO A 164 7.34 -1.09 -21.61
N GLY A 165 8.20 -0.34 -22.31
CA GLY A 165 9.65 -0.56 -22.29
C GLY A 165 10.27 -0.20 -20.93
N ASP A 166 11.60 -0.36 -20.82
CA ASP A 166 12.36 0.11 -19.66
C ASP A 166 12.54 1.64 -19.75
N THR A 167 11.58 2.38 -19.19
CA THR A 167 11.49 3.84 -19.30
C THR A 167 10.95 4.48 -18.02
N SER A 168 11.17 5.79 -17.86
CA SER A 168 10.56 6.60 -16.80
C SER A 168 9.19 7.11 -17.25
N PHE A 169 8.28 7.22 -16.29
CA PHE A 169 6.98 7.85 -16.47
C PHE A 169 6.88 9.06 -15.53
N ASP A 170 6.17 10.10 -15.96
CA ASP A 170 5.85 11.22 -15.08
C ASP A 170 4.73 10.81 -14.10
N CYS A 171 5.11 10.49 -12.87
CA CYS A 171 4.21 10.21 -11.76
C CYS A 171 4.10 11.42 -10.86
N PHE A 172 3.57 12.52 -11.41
CA PHE A 172 3.29 13.77 -10.68
C PHE A 172 4.56 14.54 -10.33
N ALA A 173 5.30 14.98 -11.34
CA ALA A 173 6.57 15.69 -11.24
C ALA A 173 7.74 14.89 -10.62
N ASP A 174 7.49 13.64 -10.20
CA ASP A 174 8.52 12.67 -9.87
C ASP A 174 8.55 11.55 -10.93
N PRO A 175 9.73 11.16 -11.42
CA PRO A 175 9.86 10.03 -12.31
C PRO A 175 9.59 8.72 -11.54
N CYS A 176 8.72 7.88 -12.09
CA CYS A 176 8.46 6.53 -11.61
C CYS A 176 8.83 5.50 -12.67
N ARG A 177 9.04 4.25 -12.25
CA ARG A 177 9.35 3.13 -13.15
C ARG A 177 8.42 1.95 -12.91
N VAL A 178 8.33 1.08 -13.91
CA VAL A 178 7.68 -0.22 -13.72
C VAL A 178 8.50 -1.03 -12.73
N ARG A 179 7.91 -1.32 -11.58
CA ARG A 179 8.52 -2.19 -10.56
C ARG A 179 8.03 -3.62 -10.67
N TRP A 180 6.74 -3.81 -10.96
CA TRP A 180 6.12 -5.13 -11.10
C TRP A 180 5.13 -5.17 -12.25
N SER A 181 5.10 -6.30 -12.98
CA SER A 181 4.01 -6.65 -13.89
C SER A 181 3.00 -7.53 -13.15
N LEU A 182 1.72 -7.19 -13.28
CA LEU A 182 0.62 -7.86 -12.55
C LEU A 182 -0.21 -8.79 -13.47
N GLY A 183 -0.11 -8.57 -14.78
CA GLY A 183 -0.88 -9.27 -15.82
C GLY A 183 -2.01 -8.40 -16.39
N ASP A 184 -2.63 -8.86 -17.48
CA ASP A 184 -3.74 -8.18 -18.17
C ASP A 184 -3.45 -6.70 -18.52
N GLY A 185 -2.21 -6.38 -18.88
CA GLY A 185 -1.78 -5.01 -19.18
C GLY A 185 -1.59 -4.10 -17.96
N TRP A 186 -1.72 -4.64 -16.74
CA TRP A 186 -1.52 -3.89 -15.49
C TRP A 186 -0.11 -4.03 -14.93
N TYR A 187 0.41 -2.91 -14.47
CA TYR A 187 1.74 -2.75 -13.90
C TYR A 187 1.67 -1.91 -12.63
N TRP A 188 2.62 -2.09 -11.73
CA TRP A 188 2.82 -1.18 -10.60
C TRP A 188 3.96 -0.22 -10.90
N LEU A 189 3.68 1.08 -10.75
CA LEU A 189 4.66 2.16 -10.86
C LEU A 189 4.98 2.73 -9.48
N ASP A 190 6.26 2.89 -9.16
CA ASP A 190 6.75 3.66 -8.01
C ASP A 190 8.08 4.37 -8.27
#